data_AF-B3ITB3-F1
#
_entry.id   AF-B3ITB3-F1
#
_cell.length_a   1.000
_cell.length_b   1.000
_cell.length_c   1.000
_cell.angle_alpha   90.00
_cell.angle_beta   90.00
_cell.angle_gamma   90.00
#
_symmetry.space_group_name_H-M   'P 1'
#
loop_
_entity.id
_entity.type
_entity.pdbx_description
1 polymer ?
#
loop_
_entity_poly.entity_id
_entity_poly.type
_entity_poly.pdbx_seq_one_letter_code
_entity_poly.pdbx_strand_id
1 'polypeptide(L)'
;TAGVYLLIRFNMLLINMFFIKILLLLSGLTMFMAGISANYEFDMKKIIALSTLSQLGLMMSILSMGFPDLAFYHLLTHAMFKALLFMCAGMIIHMMNDNQDIRFMGGLSSYIPMTSLCLNISNLALCGIPFLAGFYSKDLILEMVMMSDLNLLIFFLYYLSTGMTMFYTIRLLMYLMINNYNLMSIYNIYDEDYKMLKSMMILLMMSVISGSMMNWLIYKYPYMIYLSFNMKFMVIYVSILGMMMGWLISNMNFYSLNKFLKTYKFSMFMS
;
A
#
# COMPACT_ATOMS: atom_id res chain seq x y z
N THR A 1 12.40 1.56 -7.52
CA THR A 1 13.11 0.40 -6.92
C THR A 1 14.59 0.38 -7.28
N ALA A 2 15.00 0.59 -8.54
CA ALA A 2 16.44 0.58 -8.92
C ALA A 2 17.30 1.59 -8.14
N GLY A 3 16.84 2.82 -7.93
CA GLY A 3 17.55 3.82 -7.12
C GLY A 3 17.74 3.39 -5.66
N VAL A 4 16.71 2.76 -5.06
CA VAL A 4 16.79 2.18 -3.71
C VAL A 4 17.87 1.10 -3.69
N TYR A 5 17.84 0.18 -4.65
CA TYR A 5 18.82 -0.91 -4.73
C TYR A 5 20.26 -0.42 -4.89
N LEU A 6 20.48 0.63 -5.69
CA LEU A 6 21.79 1.28 -5.81
C LEU A 6 22.28 1.78 -4.46
N LEU A 7 21.44 2.49 -3.71
CA LEU A 7 21.79 3.01 -2.39
C LEU A 7 22.04 1.89 -1.37
N ILE A 8 21.31 0.77 -1.46
CA ILE A 8 21.55 -0.41 -0.61
C ILE A 8 22.99 -0.89 -0.82
N ARG A 9 23.47 -0.97 -2.08
CA ARG A 9 24.84 -1.41 -2.38
C ARG A 9 25.92 -0.47 -1.87
N PHE A 10 25.66 0.83 -1.85
CA PHE A 10 26.62 1.83 -1.35
C PHE A 10 26.41 2.21 0.12
N ASN A 11 25.53 1.51 0.85
CA ASN A 11 25.12 1.95 2.19
C ASN A 11 26.28 2.04 3.19
N MET A 12 27.25 1.11 3.11
CA MET A 12 28.44 1.12 3.99
C MET A 12 29.27 2.39 3.88
N LEU A 13 29.26 3.06 2.72
CA LEU A 13 29.96 4.33 2.51
C LEU A 13 29.12 5.54 2.96
N LEU A 14 27.78 5.41 2.92
CA LEU A 14 26.86 6.53 3.12
C LEU A 14 26.43 6.71 4.58
N ILE A 15 26.42 5.65 5.40
CA ILE A 15 25.87 5.60 6.77
C ILE A 15 26.28 6.80 7.66
N ASN A 16 27.53 7.22 7.59
CA ASN A 16 28.06 8.29 8.46
C ASN A 16 27.94 9.71 7.87
N MET A 17 27.40 9.83 6.65
CA MET A 17 27.30 11.14 5.99
C MET A 17 26.06 11.91 6.45
N PHE A 18 26.20 13.23 6.61
CA PHE A 18 25.07 14.12 6.92
C PHE A 18 23.92 14.01 5.91
N PHE A 19 24.25 13.70 4.66
CA PHE A 19 23.28 13.46 3.59
C PHE A 19 22.21 12.42 3.93
N ILE A 20 22.59 11.35 4.65
CA ILE A 20 21.63 10.30 5.03
C ILE A 20 20.56 10.81 6.00
N LYS A 21 20.93 11.73 6.90
CA LYS A 21 19.95 12.34 7.83
C LYS A 21 18.94 13.22 7.10
N ILE A 22 19.38 13.94 6.06
CA ILE A 22 18.48 14.69 5.17
C ILE A 22 17.58 13.72 4.39
N LEU A 23 18.15 12.64 3.88
CA LEU A 23 17.42 11.62 3.13
C LEU A 23 16.33 10.97 3.98
N LEU A 24 16.58 10.73 5.27
CA LEU A 24 15.59 10.23 6.22
C LEU A 24 14.37 11.16 6.33
N LEU A 25 14.60 12.48 6.44
CA LEU A 25 13.52 13.45 6.52
C LEU A 25 12.74 13.53 5.21
N LEU A 26 13.44 13.63 4.07
CA LEU A 26 12.81 13.71 2.75
C LEU A 26 11.99 12.46 2.44
N SER A 27 12.53 11.28 2.73
CA SER A 27 11.82 10.01 2.54
C SER A 27 10.58 9.91 3.44
N GLY A 28 10.66 10.30 4.71
CA GLY A 28 9.49 10.41 5.59
C GLY A 28 8.41 11.36 5.07
N LEU A 29 8.79 12.53 4.55
CA LEU A 29 7.87 13.47 3.93
C LEU A 29 7.23 12.92 2.65
N THR A 30 7.99 12.24 1.79
CA THR A 30 7.44 11.60 0.58
C THR A 30 6.45 10.50 0.92
N MET A 31 6.72 9.72 1.97
CA MET A 31 5.81 8.68 2.45
C MET A 31 4.47 9.28 2.88
N PHE A 32 4.51 10.36 3.64
CA PHE A 32 3.33 11.06 4.13
C PHE A 32 2.55 11.75 3.00
N MET A 33 3.23 12.51 2.13
CA MET A 33 2.59 13.21 1.00
C MET A 33 1.87 12.23 0.07
N ALA A 34 2.53 11.12 -0.28
CA ALA A 34 1.94 10.08 -1.12
C ALA A 34 0.74 9.40 -0.45
N GLY A 35 0.79 9.18 0.86
CA GLY A 35 -0.34 8.66 1.62
C GLY A 35 -1.56 9.59 1.57
N ILE A 36 -1.35 10.90 1.72
CA ILE A 36 -2.44 11.89 1.62
C ILE A 36 -3.01 11.95 0.19
N SER A 37 -2.16 12.07 -0.83
CA SER A 37 -2.65 12.16 -2.21
C SER A 37 -3.41 10.89 -2.61
N ALA A 38 -2.93 9.71 -2.22
CA ALA A 38 -3.61 8.45 -2.47
C ALA A 38 -5.01 8.36 -1.84
N ASN A 39 -5.34 9.17 -0.83
CA ASN A 39 -6.67 9.24 -0.21
C ASN A 39 -7.66 10.16 -0.94
N TYR A 40 -7.18 11.02 -1.82
CA TYR A 40 -8.02 11.94 -2.59
C TYR A 40 -8.09 11.63 -4.09
N GLU A 41 -7.17 10.81 -4.60
CA GLU A 41 -7.23 10.34 -5.99
C GLU A 41 -8.40 9.37 -6.21
N PHE A 42 -8.97 9.41 -7.42
CA PHE A 42 -10.04 8.51 -7.86
C PHE A 42 -9.60 7.54 -8.97
N ASP A 43 -8.51 7.83 -9.68
CA ASP A 43 -7.98 6.88 -10.66
C ASP A 43 -7.30 5.71 -9.98
N MET A 44 -7.76 4.49 -10.26
CA MET A 44 -7.24 3.26 -9.65
C MET A 44 -5.73 3.11 -9.87
N LYS A 45 -5.22 3.35 -11.08
CA LYS A 45 -3.78 3.29 -11.38
C LYS A 45 -2.98 4.32 -10.58
N LYS A 46 -3.47 5.55 -10.43
CA LYS A 46 -2.79 6.60 -9.66
C LYS A 46 -2.75 6.25 -8.17
N ILE A 47 -3.83 5.70 -7.60
CA ILE A 47 -3.85 5.21 -6.21
C ILE A 47 -2.78 4.11 -6.00
N ILE A 48 -2.70 3.14 -6.91
CA ILE A 48 -1.70 2.06 -6.81
C ILE A 48 -0.27 2.62 -6.98
N ALA A 49 -0.07 3.59 -7.87
CA ALA A 49 1.22 4.25 -8.07
C ALA A 49 1.64 5.07 -6.84
N LEU A 50 0.76 5.88 -6.27
CA LEU A 50 1.04 6.65 -5.05
C LEU A 50 1.31 5.74 -3.85
N SER A 51 0.64 4.60 -3.78
CA SER A 51 0.96 3.58 -2.78
C SER A 51 2.28 2.84 -3.04
N THR A 52 2.86 2.89 -4.25
CA THR A 52 4.28 2.49 -4.46
C THR A 52 5.24 3.60 -4.02
N LEU A 53 4.88 4.87 -4.24
CA LEU A 53 5.71 6.00 -3.83
C LEU A 53 5.83 6.05 -2.29
N SER A 54 4.74 5.78 -1.57
CA SER A 54 4.79 5.71 -0.10
C SER A 54 5.67 4.56 0.41
N GLN A 55 5.54 3.35 -0.17
CA GLN A 55 6.38 2.21 0.22
C GLN A 55 7.86 2.41 -0.18
N LEU A 56 8.14 3.08 -1.30
CA LEU A 56 9.50 3.49 -1.65
C LEU A 56 10.05 4.52 -0.65
N GLY A 57 9.23 5.48 -0.20
CA GLY A 57 9.58 6.37 0.90
C GLY A 57 9.98 5.59 2.16
N LEU A 58 9.19 4.57 2.51
CA LEU A 58 9.49 3.67 3.64
C LEU A 58 10.80 2.90 3.46
N MET A 59 11.06 2.34 2.28
CA MET A 59 12.32 1.65 2.00
C MET A 59 13.54 2.59 2.11
N MET A 60 13.41 3.81 1.60
CA MET A 60 14.46 4.82 1.63
C MET A 60 14.75 5.30 3.06
N SER A 61 13.71 5.46 3.87
CA SER A 61 13.84 5.93 5.24
C SER A 61 14.50 4.88 6.15
N ILE A 62 14.27 3.58 5.93
CA ILE A 62 14.95 2.50 6.69
C ILE A 62 16.42 2.39 6.30
N LEU A 63 16.70 2.53 5.01
CA LEU A 63 18.08 2.54 4.52
C LEU A 63 18.87 3.66 5.19
N SER A 64 18.26 4.86 5.32
CA SER A 64 18.89 5.96 6.05
C SER A 64 19.05 5.73 7.56
N MET A 65 18.33 4.79 8.17
CA MET A 65 18.56 4.38 9.56
C MET A 65 19.69 3.37 9.70
N GLY A 66 20.29 2.92 8.59
CA GLY A 66 21.40 1.98 8.59
C GLY A 66 21.00 0.51 8.52
N PHE A 67 19.75 0.20 8.15
CA PHE A 67 19.28 -1.19 8.00
C PHE A 67 19.08 -1.59 6.52
N PRO A 68 20.15 -1.86 5.76
CA PRO A 68 20.05 -2.20 4.34
C PRO A 68 19.36 -3.55 4.10
N ASP A 69 19.56 -4.52 4.99
CA ASP A 69 18.97 -5.86 4.87
C ASP A 69 17.45 -5.83 4.99
N LEU A 70 16.91 -5.03 5.91
CA LEU A 70 15.45 -4.80 6.06
C LEU A 70 14.87 -4.06 4.84
N ALA A 71 15.58 -3.06 4.32
CA ALA A 71 15.16 -2.36 3.12
C ALA A 71 15.14 -3.29 1.90
N PHE A 72 16.14 -4.16 1.74
CA PHE A 72 16.18 -5.15 0.68
C PHE A 72 15.08 -6.21 0.82
N TYR A 73 14.86 -6.70 2.04
CA TYR A 73 13.81 -7.65 2.34
C TYR A 73 12.42 -7.08 1.97
N HIS A 74 12.13 -5.85 2.38
CA HIS A 74 10.87 -5.20 2.03
C HIS A 74 10.75 -4.91 0.53
N LEU A 75 11.85 -4.57 -0.16
CA LEU A 75 11.85 -4.38 -1.62
C LEU A 75 11.40 -5.66 -2.35
N LEU A 76 11.87 -6.83 -1.91
CA LEU A 76 11.49 -8.12 -2.50
C LEU A 76 10.02 -8.45 -2.25
N THR A 77 9.55 -8.37 -0.99
CA THR A 77 8.14 -8.67 -0.66
C THR A 77 7.20 -7.69 -1.37
N HIS A 78 7.55 -6.41 -1.42
CA HIS A 78 6.81 -5.37 -2.12
C HIS A 78 6.68 -5.62 -3.62
N ALA A 79 7.74 -6.10 -4.27
CA ALA A 79 7.67 -6.42 -5.69
C ALA A 79 6.61 -7.51 -5.97
N MET A 80 6.51 -8.54 -5.13
CA MET A 80 5.58 -9.64 -5.32
C MET A 80 4.11 -9.19 -5.21
N PHE A 81 3.72 -8.53 -4.12
CA PHE A 81 2.32 -8.13 -3.95
C PHE A 81 1.93 -6.93 -4.82
N LYS A 82 2.86 -6.02 -5.18
CA LYS A 82 2.56 -4.94 -6.13
C LYS A 82 2.37 -5.45 -7.55
N ALA A 83 3.14 -6.46 -7.97
CA ALA A 83 2.91 -7.09 -9.27
C ALA A 83 1.50 -7.70 -9.34
N LEU A 84 1.03 -8.35 -8.27
CA LEU A 84 -0.35 -8.84 -8.17
C LEU A 84 -1.36 -7.70 -8.26
N LEU A 85 -1.18 -6.60 -7.52
CA LEU A 85 -2.08 -5.43 -7.55
C LEU A 85 -2.22 -4.82 -8.93
N PHE A 86 -1.11 -4.57 -9.63
CA PHE A 86 -1.14 -3.99 -10.96
C PHE A 86 -1.74 -4.94 -12.00
N MET A 87 -1.54 -6.26 -11.86
CA MET A 87 -2.15 -7.25 -12.74
C MET A 87 -3.67 -7.32 -12.56
N CYS A 88 -4.15 -7.32 -11.31
CA CYS A 88 -5.59 -7.30 -11.00
C CYS A 88 -6.22 -5.99 -11.49
N ALA A 89 -5.59 -4.84 -11.23
CA ALA A 89 -6.03 -3.55 -11.73
C ALA A 89 -6.08 -3.49 -13.27
N GLY A 90 -5.09 -4.09 -13.94
CA GLY A 90 -5.05 -4.20 -15.40
C GLY A 90 -6.25 -4.98 -15.95
N MET A 91 -6.61 -6.13 -15.35
CA MET A 91 -7.83 -6.84 -15.72
C MET A 91 -9.06 -5.96 -15.52
N ILE A 92 -9.23 -5.38 -14.33
CA ILE A 92 -10.45 -4.61 -14.02
C ILE A 92 -10.64 -3.45 -15.01
N ILE A 93 -9.55 -2.76 -15.35
CA ILE A 93 -9.60 -1.65 -16.33
C ILE A 93 -9.93 -2.15 -17.73
N HIS A 94 -9.35 -3.28 -18.16
CA HIS A 94 -9.68 -3.89 -19.45
C HIS A 94 -11.16 -4.31 -19.52
N MET A 95 -11.70 -4.91 -18.46
CA MET A 95 -13.11 -5.30 -18.37
C MET A 95 -14.06 -4.10 -18.35
N MET A 96 -13.58 -2.94 -17.88
CA MET A 96 -14.34 -1.70 -17.81
C MET A 96 -14.10 -0.78 -19.04
N ASN A 97 -13.65 -1.33 -20.17
CA ASN A 97 -13.35 -0.59 -21.40
C ASN A 97 -12.46 0.64 -21.16
N ASP A 98 -11.34 0.44 -20.47
CA ASP A 98 -10.33 1.46 -20.14
C ASP A 98 -10.77 2.55 -19.15
N ASN A 99 -11.96 2.45 -18.54
CA ASN A 99 -12.35 3.34 -17.44
C ASN A 99 -11.56 3.02 -16.16
N GLN A 100 -10.90 4.03 -15.60
CA GLN A 100 -9.99 3.88 -14.45
C GLN A 100 -10.53 4.50 -13.15
N ASP A 101 -11.58 5.30 -13.25
CA ASP A 101 -12.17 6.03 -12.13
C ASP A 101 -13.00 5.07 -11.25
N ILE A 102 -12.59 4.93 -9.99
CA ILE A 102 -13.23 4.05 -9.00
C ILE A 102 -14.68 4.43 -8.68
N ARG A 103 -15.11 5.65 -9.00
CA ARG A 103 -16.49 6.14 -8.73
C ARG A 103 -17.53 5.44 -9.62
N PHE A 104 -17.12 5.01 -10.81
CA PHE A 104 -17.97 4.25 -11.75
C PHE A 104 -17.82 2.74 -11.58
N MET A 105 -16.92 2.31 -10.71
CA MET A 105 -16.75 0.90 -10.35
C MET A 105 -17.64 0.58 -9.15
N GLY A 106 -18.04 -0.69 -9.04
CA GLY A 106 -18.84 -1.20 -7.92
C GLY A 106 -19.11 -2.69 -8.13
N GLY A 107 -19.42 -3.40 -7.04
CA GLY A 107 -19.80 -4.82 -7.04
C GLY A 107 -18.88 -5.78 -7.81
N LEU A 108 -17.58 -5.53 -7.92
CA LEU A 108 -16.67 -6.41 -8.67
C LEU A 108 -16.61 -7.84 -8.08
N SER A 109 -16.92 -7.99 -6.80
CA SER A 109 -16.92 -9.26 -6.07
C SER A 109 -17.89 -10.31 -6.65
N SER A 110 -19.04 -9.89 -7.18
CA SER A 110 -20.03 -10.80 -7.78
C SER A 110 -19.75 -11.16 -9.23
N TYR A 111 -19.06 -10.29 -9.99
CA TYR A 111 -18.81 -10.54 -11.41
C TYR A 111 -17.44 -11.16 -11.68
N ILE A 112 -16.42 -10.75 -10.94
CA ILE A 112 -15.03 -11.15 -11.16
C ILE A 112 -14.46 -11.68 -9.83
N PRO A 113 -14.97 -12.83 -9.34
CA PRO A 113 -14.70 -13.32 -7.99
C PRO A 113 -13.23 -13.70 -7.78
N MET A 114 -12.55 -14.23 -8.80
CA MET A 114 -11.17 -14.69 -8.64
C MET A 114 -10.20 -13.51 -8.56
N THR A 115 -10.39 -12.48 -9.39
CA THR A 115 -9.52 -11.30 -9.28
C THR A 115 -9.87 -10.39 -8.11
N SER A 116 -11.14 -10.33 -7.70
CA SER A 116 -11.49 -9.63 -6.47
C SER A 116 -10.80 -10.25 -5.26
N LEU A 117 -10.71 -11.58 -5.19
CA LEU A 117 -9.92 -12.28 -4.18
C LEU A 117 -8.43 -11.92 -4.24
N CYS A 118 -7.83 -11.92 -5.43
CA CYS A 118 -6.42 -11.57 -5.62
C CYS A 118 -6.12 -10.11 -5.25
N LEU A 119 -6.99 -9.18 -5.65
CA LEU A 119 -6.89 -7.76 -5.31
C LEU A 119 -7.01 -7.55 -3.80
N ASN A 120 -7.95 -8.24 -3.15
CA ASN A 120 -8.13 -8.13 -1.70
C ASN A 120 -6.90 -8.65 -0.95
N ILE A 121 -6.41 -9.85 -1.28
CA ILE A 121 -5.24 -10.42 -0.61
C ILE A 121 -4.00 -9.53 -0.77
N SER A 122 -3.78 -8.96 -1.96
CA SER A 122 -2.66 -8.06 -2.16
C SER A 122 -2.83 -6.68 -1.51
N ASN A 123 -4.05 -6.14 -1.42
CA ASN A 123 -4.32 -4.94 -0.63
C ASN A 123 -4.08 -5.18 0.87
N LEU A 124 -4.50 -6.33 1.40
CA LEU A 124 -4.25 -6.72 2.79
C LEU A 124 -2.74 -6.95 3.04
N ALA A 125 -2.00 -7.46 2.04
CA ALA A 125 -0.55 -7.57 2.12
C ALA A 125 0.13 -6.18 2.17
N LEU A 126 -0.34 -5.20 1.39
CA LEU A 126 0.15 -3.81 1.44
C LEU A 126 -0.07 -3.15 2.81
N CYS A 127 -1.21 -3.44 3.43
CA CYS A 127 -1.58 -3.03 4.77
C CYS A 127 -0.61 -3.57 5.83
N GLY A 128 -0.13 -4.80 5.65
CA GLY A 128 0.71 -5.50 6.61
C GLY A 128 -0.10 -6.32 7.60
N ILE A 129 -1.22 -6.91 7.17
CA ILE A 129 -2.02 -7.81 8.00
C ILE A 129 -1.23 -9.08 8.35
N PRO A 130 -1.36 -9.60 9.58
CA PRO A 130 -0.60 -10.75 10.06
C PRO A 130 -0.64 -11.93 9.09
N PHE A 131 0.51 -12.60 8.96
CA PHE A 131 0.76 -13.78 8.10
C PHE A 131 0.83 -13.53 6.58
N LEU A 132 0.56 -12.32 6.08
CA LEU A 132 0.82 -11.97 4.68
C LEU A 132 2.25 -11.46 4.47
N ALA A 133 2.76 -11.49 3.24
CA ALA A 133 4.18 -11.16 2.99
C ALA A 133 4.58 -9.74 3.43
N GLY A 134 3.66 -8.78 3.41
CA GLY A 134 3.93 -7.42 3.86
C GLY A 134 4.12 -7.30 5.37
N PHE A 135 3.44 -8.13 6.19
CA PHE A 135 3.56 -8.09 7.65
C PHE A 135 4.99 -8.36 8.10
N TYR A 136 5.57 -9.45 7.63
CA TYR A 136 6.91 -9.86 8.04
C TYR A 136 7.98 -8.79 7.81
N SER A 137 7.85 -7.96 6.78
CA SER A 137 8.81 -6.89 6.51
C SER A 137 8.39 -5.56 7.17
N LYS A 138 7.17 -5.10 6.91
CA LYS A 138 6.69 -3.78 7.33
C LYS A 138 6.54 -3.66 8.85
N ASP A 139 6.10 -4.71 9.53
CA ASP A 139 5.96 -4.70 11.00
C ASP A 139 7.33 -4.67 11.68
N LEU A 140 8.27 -5.53 11.25
CA LEU A 140 9.66 -5.50 11.72
C LEU A 140 10.31 -4.13 11.51
N ILE A 141 10.04 -3.48 10.38
CA ILE A 141 10.52 -2.13 10.09
C ILE A 141 10.01 -1.12 11.12
N LEU A 142 8.71 -1.12 11.42
CA LEU A 142 8.11 -0.15 12.34
C LEU A 142 8.59 -0.37 13.79
N GLU A 143 8.89 -1.61 14.14
CA GLU A 143 9.48 -1.96 15.43
C GLU A 143 10.93 -1.50 15.54
N MET A 144 11.73 -1.62 14.48
CA MET A 144 13.09 -1.08 14.47
C MET A 144 13.08 0.45 14.52
N VAL A 145 12.10 1.11 13.91
CA VAL A 145 11.89 2.57 14.02
C VAL A 145 11.60 2.96 15.47
N MET A 146 10.78 2.19 16.18
CA MET A 146 10.48 2.41 17.61
C MET A 146 11.70 2.24 18.51
N MET A 147 12.60 1.35 18.13
CA MET A 147 13.84 1.08 18.85
C MET A 147 14.89 2.16 18.67
N SER A 148 14.93 2.76 17.48
CA SER A 148 15.94 3.74 17.14
C SER A 148 15.65 5.10 17.79
N ASP A 149 16.72 5.82 18.17
CA ASP A 149 16.66 7.17 18.71
C ASP A 149 16.32 8.19 17.61
N LEU A 150 15.05 8.27 17.24
CA LEU A 150 14.55 9.16 16.19
C LEU A 150 13.90 10.42 16.75
N ASN A 151 13.93 11.48 15.95
CA ASN A 151 13.20 12.69 16.23
C ASN A 151 11.68 12.44 16.22
N LEU A 152 10.95 13.12 17.11
CA LEU A 152 9.50 13.03 17.26
C LEU A 152 8.75 13.28 15.93
N LEU A 153 9.25 14.19 15.10
CA LEU A 153 8.66 14.45 13.78
C LEU A 153 8.71 13.21 12.87
N ILE A 154 9.86 12.54 12.81
CA ILE A 154 10.05 11.35 11.96
C ILE A 154 9.14 10.24 12.47
N PHE A 155 9.07 10.07 13.79
CA PHE A 155 8.14 9.15 14.43
C PHE A 155 6.69 9.37 13.95
N PHE A 156 6.18 10.61 14.03
CA PHE A 156 4.82 10.91 13.56
C PHE A 156 4.64 10.65 12.06
N LEU A 157 5.62 10.99 11.23
CA LEU A 157 5.56 10.73 9.78
C LEU A 157 5.40 9.23 9.47
N TYR A 158 6.14 8.35 10.15
CA TYR A 158 6.01 6.90 9.99
C TYR A 158 4.64 6.39 10.42
N TYR A 159 4.21 6.70 11.64
CA TYR A 159 2.95 6.14 12.15
C TYR A 159 1.74 6.72 11.39
N LEU A 160 1.65 8.04 11.21
CA LEU A 160 0.53 8.61 10.45
C LEU A 160 0.48 8.08 9.01
N SER A 161 1.62 7.97 8.33
CA SER A 161 1.62 7.42 6.96
C SER A 161 1.20 5.95 6.92
N THR A 162 1.57 5.11 7.90
CA THR A 162 1.05 3.73 7.98
C THR A 162 -0.46 3.70 8.18
N GLY A 163 -1.03 4.59 8.99
CA GLY A 163 -2.48 4.77 9.13
C GLY A 163 -3.12 5.20 7.81
N MET A 164 -2.49 6.13 7.08
CA MET A 164 -2.95 6.53 5.75
C MET A 164 -2.91 5.36 4.74
N THR A 165 -1.99 4.40 4.88
CA THR A 165 -1.99 3.20 4.04
C THR A 165 -3.21 2.32 4.24
N MET A 166 -3.66 2.15 5.49
CA MET A 166 -4.92 1.46 5.78
C MET A 166 -6.12 2.26 5.27
N PHE A 167 -6.05 3.59 5.38
CA PHE A 167 -7.13 4.45 4.95
C PHE A 167 -7.41 4.31 3.44
N TYR A 168 -6.43 4.52 2.55
CA TYR A 168 -6.71 4.46 1.11
C TYR A 168 -7.02 3.05 0.62
N THR A 169 -6.47 2.00 1.26
CA THR A 169 -6.75 0.61 0.88
C THR A 169 -8.17 0.22 1.20
N ILE A 170 -8.68 0.59 2.38
CA ILE A 170 -10.07 0.31 2.76
C ILE A 170 -11.03 1.15 1.92
N ARG A 171 -10.68 2.41 1.64
CA ARG A 171 -11.42 3.24 0.69
C ARG A 171 -11.53 2.55 -0.68
N LEU A 172 -10.42 2.05 -1.22
CA LEU A 172 -10.38 1.32 -2.50
C LEU A 172 -11.27 0.07 -2.46
N LEU A 173 -11.19 -0.73 -1.39
CA LEU A 173 -12.01 -1.93 -1.19
C LEU A 173 -13.50 -1.60 -1.16
N MET A 174 -13.90 -0.54 -0.46
CA MET A 174 -15.30 -0.12 -0.35
C MET A 174 -15.87 0.29 -1.70
N TYR A 175 -15.15 1.11 -2.48
CA TYR A 175 -15.60 1.53 -3.82
C TYR A 175 -15.68 0.36 -4.81
N LEU A 176 -14.69 -0.54 -4.82
CA LEU A 176 -14.63 -1.61 -5.81
C LEU A 176 -15.56 -2.79 -5.48
N MET A 177 -15.64 -3.20 -4.22
CA MET A 177 -16.22 -4.50 -3.83
C MET A 177 -17.57 -4.41 -3.15
N ILE A 178 -17.80 -3.38 -2.33
CA ILE A 178 -18.95 -3.32 -1.41
C ILE A 178 -20.04 -2.38 -1.94
N ASN A 179 -19.65 -1.25 -2.54
CA ASN A 179 -20.61 -0.32 -3.10
C ASN A 179 -21.40 -0.95 -4.25
N ASN A 180 -22.68 -0.58 -4.33
CA ASN A 180 -23.55 -0.97 -5.42
C ASN A 180 -22.99 -0.49 -6.77
N TYR A 181 -23.37 -1.18 -7.83
CA TYR A 181 -22.98 -0.84 -9.19
C TYR A 181 -23.43 0.57 -9.57
N ASN A 182 -22.46 1.45 -9.83
CA ASN A 182 -22.66 2.74 -10.46
C ASN A 182 -22.28 2.69 -11.94
N LEU A 183 -22.64 1.61 -12.63
CA LEU A 183 -22.30 1.44 -14.04
C LEU A 183 -23.18 2.36 -14.89
N MET A 184 -22.54 3.22 -15.68
CA MET A 184 -23.20 4.16 -16.58
C MET A 184 -23.60 3.54 -17.94
N SER A 185 -23.28 2.27 -18.18
CA SER A 185 -23.61 1.53 -19.40
C SER A 185 -23.72 0.03 -19.16
N ILE A 186 -24.42 -0.66 -20.06
CA ILE A 186 -24.42 -2.13 -20.18
C ILE A 186 -22.99 -2.57 -20.52
N TYR A 187 -22.21 -2.98 -19.52
CA TYR A 187 -20.91 -3.60 -19.77
C TYR A 187 -21.13 -5.09 -20.01
N ASN A 188 -20.68 -5.58 -21.16
CA ASN A 188 -20.39 -6.99 -21.33
C ASN A 188 -19.15 -7.28 -20.49
N ILE A 189 -19.35 -7.72 -19.26
CA ILE A 189 -18.26 -8.24 -18.46
C ILE A 189 -17.88 -9.56 -19.14
N TYR A 190 -16.74 -9.54 -19.83
CA TYR A 190 -16.19 -10.75 -20.41
C TYR A 190 -15.81 -11.73 -19.29
N ASP A 191 -15.89 -13.02 -19.59
CA ASP A 191 -15.36 -14.05 -18.70
C ASP A 191 -13.86 -13.84 -18.46
N GLU A 192 -13.38 -14.23 -17.29
CA GLU A 192 -11.98 -14.10 -16.93
C GLU A 192 -11.08 -14.97 -17.82
N ASP A 193 -10.19 -14.34 -18.60
CA ASP A 193 -9.21 -15.06 -19.42
C ASP A 193 -8.31 -15.97 -18.58
N TYR A 194 -8.35 -17.28 -18.88
CA TYR A 194 -7.60 -18.30 -18.16
C TYR A 194 -6.08 -18.03 -18.12
N LYS A 195 -5.52 -17.47 -19.20
CA LYS A 195 -4.09 -17.15 -19.27
C LYS A 195 -3.69 -16.10 -18.23
N MET A 196 -4.52 -15.08 -18.04
CA MET A 196 -4.26 -14.02 -17.07
C MET A 196 -4.51 -14.52 -15.63
N LEU A 197 -5.56 -15.31 -15.43
CA LEU A 197 -5.84 -15.95 -14.14
C LEU A 197 -4.68 -16.83 -13.67
N LYS A 198 -4.10 -17.63 -14.56
CA LYS A 198 -2.94 -18.47 -14.23
C LYS A 198 -1.77 -17.65 -13.71
N SER A 199 -1.46 -16.50 -14.33
CA SER A 199 -0.40 -15.61 -13.85
C SER A 199 -0.75 -14.95 -12.51
N MET A 200 -2.01 -14.54 -12.30
CA MET A 200 -2.44 -13.97 -11.02
C MET A 200 -2.37 -14.99 -9.89
N MET A 201 -2.76 -16.24 -10.13
CA MET A 201 -2.70 -17.32 -9.13
C MET A 201 -1.28 -17.64 -8.67
N ILE A 202 -0.31 -17.61 -9.58
CA ILE A 202 1.11 -17.80 -9.23
C ILE A 202 1.59 -16.66 -8.33
N LEU A 203 1.27 -15.41 -8.70
CA LEU A 203 1.62 -14.24 -7.91
C LEU A 203 0.90 -14.21 -6.54
N LEU A 204 -0.34 -14.70 -6.47
CA LEU A 204 -1.11 -14.82 -5.23
C LEU A 204 -0.39 -15.73 -4.24
N MET A 205 -0.04 -16.94 -4.66
CA MET A 205 0.68 -17.89 -3.82
C MET A 205 2.00 -17.29 -3.31
N MET A 206 2.70 -16.56 -4.17
CA MET A 206 3.92 -15.86 -3.77
C MET A 206 3.64 -14.75 -2.75
N SER A 207 2.59 -13.94 -2.92
CA SER A 207 2.26 -12.85 -1.99
C SER A 207 1.91 -13.32 -0.56
N VAL A 208 1.56 -14.59 -0.39
CA VAL A 208 1.32 -15.20 0.93
C VAL A 208 2.61 -15.82 1.46
N ILE A 209 3.25 -16.68 0.65
CA ILE A 209 4.35 -17.55 1.11
C ILE A 209 5.70 -16.81 1.12
N SER A 210 5.93 -15.87 0.20
CA SER A 210 7.27 -15.31 0.00
C SER A 210 7.79 -14.56 1.21
N GLY A 211 6.92 -13.95 2.02
CA GLY A 211 7.34 -13.20 3.21
C GLY A 211 8.09 -14.08 4.21
N SER A 212 7.44 -15.15 4.66
CA SER A 212 8.03 -16.09 5.64
C SER A 212 9.25 -16.80 5.08
N MET A 213 9.18 -17.28 3.84
CA MET A 213 10.31 -17.95 3.18
C MET A 213 11.54 -17.05 3.06
N MET A 214 11.35 -15.80 2.64
CA MET A 214 12.45 -14.85 2.50
C MET A 214 13.02 -14.42 3.86
N ASN A 215 12.19 -14.34 4.91
CA ASN A 215 12.67 -14.04 6.27
C ASN A 215 13.71 -15.09 6.73
N TRP A 216 13.42 -16.37 6.51
CA TRP A 216 14.31 -17.48 6.86
C TRP A 216 15.57 -17.56 5.99
N LEU A 217 15.49 -17.12 4.73
CA LEU A 217 16.63 -17.14 3.81
C LEU A 217 17.59 -15.96 4.03
N ILE A 218 17.06 -14.77 4.29
CA ILE A 218 17.86 -13.54 4.38
C ILE A 218 18.53 -13.44 5.76
N TYR A 219 17.80 -13.71 6.84
CA TYR A 219 18.32 -13.52 8.19
C TYR A 219 18.90 -14.82 8.74
N LYS A 220 20.21 -14.79 9.02
CA LYS A 220 20.90 -15.86 9.77
C LYS A 220 20.51 -15.86 11.25
N TYR A 221 20.23 -14.67 11.79
CA TYR A 221 19.82 -14.46 13.18
C TYR A 221 18.64 -13.50 13.22
N PRO A 222 17.61 -13.75 14.05
CA PRO A 222 16.50 -12.83 14.21
C PRO A 222 16.96 -11.52 14.88
N TYR A 223 16.35 -10.40 14.51
CA TYR A 223 16.56 -9.13 15.21
C TYR A 223 16.02 -9.19 16.64
N MET A 224 16.77 -8.62 17.59
CA MET A 224 16.32 -8.50 18.97
C MET A 224 15.38 -7.29 19.10
N ILE A 225 14.11 -7.55 19.46
CA ILE A 225 13.10 -6.52 19.68
C ILE A 225 12.69 -6.53 21.17
N TYR A 226 13.06 -5.47 21.88
CA TYR A 226 12.75 -5.22 23.29
C TYR A 226 11.83 -3.99 23.51
N LEU A 227 10.56 -4.08 23.14
CA LEU A 227 9.61 -2.96 23.24
C LEU A 227 8.68 -3.11 24.45
N SER A 228 8.24 -1.98 25.01
CA SER A 228 7.11 -2.00 25.95
C SER A 228 5.83 -2.44 25.25
N PHE A 229 4.88 -3.01 26.00
CA PHE A 229 3.63 -3.54 25.45
C PHE A 229 2.90 -2.50 24.59
N ASN A 230 2.74 -1.27 25.08
CA ASN A 230 2.04 -0.21 24.35
C ASN A 230 2.73 0.16 23.03
N MET A 231 4.07 0.15 22.98
CA MET A 231 4.82 0.45 21.76
C MET A 231 4.68 -0.67 20.73
N LYS A 232 4.69 -1.94 21.16
CA LYS A 232 4.49 -3.08 20.26
C LYS A 232 3.11 -3.07 19.59
N PHE A 233 2.05 -2.72 20.33
CA PHE A 233 0.69 -2.62 19.78
C PHE A 233 0.39 -1.34 18.99
N MET A 234 1.35 -0.40 18.91
CA MET A 234 1.12 0.90 18.26
C MET A 234 0.73 0.77 16.78
N VAL A 235 1.38 -0.15 16.05
CA VAL A 235 1.07 -0.40 14.63
C VAL A 235 -0.39 -0.83 14.47
N ILE A 236 -0.86 -1.72 15.35
CA ILE A 236 -2.24 -2.22 15.33
C ILE A 236 -3.21 -1.06 15.64
N TYR A 237 -2.95 -0.25 16.66
CA TYR A 237 -3.82 0.89 16.99
C TYR A 237 -3.97 1.87 15.83
N VAL A 238 -2.86 2.23 15.19
CA VAL A 238 -2.86 3.16 14.06
C VAL A 238 -3.55 2.54 12.84
N SER A 239 -3.38 1.24 12.62
CA SER A 239 -4.04 0.54 11.52
C SER A 239 -5.57 0.50 11.69
N ILE A 240 -6.05 0.29 12.92
CA ILE A 240 -7.48 0.29 13.26
C ILE A 240 -8.07 1.69 13.06
N LEU A 241 -7.37 2.74 13.51
CA LEU A 241 -7.81 4.12 13.29
C LEU A 241 -7.91 4.44 11.79
N GLY A 242 -6.92 4.05 11.00
CA GLY A 242 -6.96 4.20 9.55
C GLY A 242 -8.12 3.45 8.91
N MET A 243 -8.42 2.25 9.40
CA MET A 243 -9.56 1.45 8.95
C MET A 243 -10.90 2.10 9.26
N MET A 244 -11.09 2.61 10.47
CA MET A 244 -12.30 3.34 10.83
C MET A 244 -12.48 4.59 9.97
N MET A 245 -11.43 5.38 9.75
CA MET A 245 -11.49 6.57 8.90
C MET A 245 -11.84 6.23 7.44
N GLY A 246 -11.26 5.14 6.90
CA GLY A 246 -11.58 4.66 5.56
C GLY A 246 -13.01 4.29 5.35
N TRP A 247 -13.55 3.52 6.30
CA TRP A 247 -14.93 3.09 6.26
C TRP A 247 -15.91 4.26 6.45
N LEU A 248 -15.62 5.19 7.36
CA LEU A 248 -16.44 6.38 7.54
C LEU A 248 -16.48 7.23 6.28
N ILE A 249 -15.33 7.51 5.67
CA ILE A 249 -15.24 8.39 4.49
C ILE A 249 -15.87 7.74 3.25
N SER A 250 -15.80 6.41 3.10
CA SER A 250 -16.51 5.72 2.02
C SER A 250 -18.03 5.75 2.19
N ASN A 251 -18.52 5.69 3.43
CA ASN A 251 -19.95 5.69 3.74
C ASN A 251 -20.55 7.08 3.84
N MET A 252 -19.73 8.13 3.81
CA MET A 252 -20.21 9.51 3.66
C MET A 252 -20.89 9.62 2.30
N ASN A 253 -22.19 9.35 2.28
CA ASN A 253 -23.01 9.69 1.13
C ASN A 253 -22.81 11.19 0.88
N PHE A 254 -22.66 11.59 -0.38
CA PHE A 254 -22.52 12.99 -0.83
C PHE A 254 -23.71 13.91 -0.47
N TYR A 255 -24.52 13.57 0.54
CA TYR A 255 -25.65 14.33 1.06
C TYR A 255 -25.27 15.41 2.08
N SER A 256 -23.99 15.64 2.37
CA SER A 256 -23.57 16.88 3.05
C SER A 256 -23.44 18.02 2.01
N LEU A 257 -24.58 18.64 1.70
CA LEU A 257 -24.75 19.98 1.09
C LEU A 257 -23.59 20.53 0.20
N ASN A 258 -23.74 20.30 -1.11
CA ASN A 258 -23.70 21.33 -2.14
C ASN A 258 -22.43 22.16 -2.44
N LYS A 259 -21.21 21.68 -2.10
CA LYS A 259 -19.97 22.21 -2.73
C LYS A 259 -19.32 21.23 -3.71
N PHE A 260 -19.23 19.94 -3.39
CA PHE A 260 -18.60 18.95 -4.27
C PHE A 260 -19.39 18.69 -5.56
N LEU A 261 -20.73 18.73 -5.50
CA LEU A 261 -21.59 18.61 -6.69
C LEU A 261 -21.39 19.76 -7.70
N LYS A 262 -21.05 20.98 -7.23
CA LYS A 262 -20.74 22.11 -8.12
C LYS A 262 -19.41 21.93 -8.86
N THR A 263 -18.42 21.34 -8.20
CA THR A 263 -17.13 21.02 -8.81
C THR A 263 -17.08 19.64 -9.45
N TYR A 264 -18.15 18.85 -9.42
CA TYR A 264 -18.16 17.49 -9.95
C TYR A 264 -17.85 17.44 -11.45
N LYS A 265 -18.40 18.37 -12.24
CA LYS A 265 -18.05 18.50 -13.66
C LYS A 265 -16.58 18.88 -13.86
N PHE A 266 -16.04 19.72 -12.98
CA PHE A 266 -14.63 20.13 -13.02
C PHE A 266 -13.69 18.99 -12.60
N SER A 267 -14.07 18.20 -11.59
CA SER A 267 -13.28 17.05 -11.14
C SER A 267 -13.32 15.90 -12.14
N MET A 268 -14.43 15.70 -12.84
CA MET A 268 -14.50 14.78 -14.00
C MET A 268 -13.70 15.28 -15.20
N PHE A 269 -13.58 16.59 -15.41
CA PHE A 269 -12.76 17.12 -16.50
C PHE A 269 -11.26 17.03 -16.22
N MET A 270 -10.86 17.12 -14.94
CA MET A 270 -9.46 17.12 -14.51
C MET A 270 -8.91 15.73 -14.16
N SER A 271 -9.76 14.71 -14.02
CA SER A 271 -9.36 13.30 -13.90
C SER A 271 -8.95 12.75 -15.28
#